data_AF-A0AAU9W5N0-F1
#
_entry.id   AF-A0AAU9W5N0-F1
#
_cell.length_a   1.000
_cell.length_b   1.000
_cell.length_c   1.000
_cell.angle_alpha   90.00
_cell.angle_beta   90.00
_cell.angle_gamma   90.00
#
_symmetry.space_group_name_H-M   'P 1'
#
loop_
_entity.id
_entity.type
_entity.pdbx_description
1 polymer ?
#
loop_
_entity_poly.entity_id
_entity_poly.type
_entity_poly.pdbx_seq_one_letter_code
_entity_poly.pdbx_strand_id
1 'polypeptide(L)'
;MVPARGVTSQPSQTDSGLQATMADEYEVFIEASVRGYHAYFKDATVVIGEVLMCERELDNAYNKYAVAVNNEQGKVVGHVPTELSKVCARFIRNYGEVEAECIGARYNRGEGKGLEFPVDYKLSGNKRYLEKLVSSIKKKEITCNLNISEVRECQDRNS
;
A
#
# COMPACT_ATOMS: atom_id res chain seq x y z
N MET A 1 18.85 65.68 35.37
CA MET A 1 18.13 65.47 34.10
C MET A 1 18.45 64.05 33.64
N VAL A 2 17.40 63.26 33.39
CA VAL A 2 17.38 61.79 33.40
C VAL A 2 18.08 61.19 32.18
N PRO A 3 18.87 60.10 32.29
CA PRO A 3 19.32 59.33 31.13
C PRO A 3 18.26 58.30 30.71
N ALA A 4 17.85 58.33 29.45
CA ALA A 4 16.91 57.37 28.87
C ALA A 4 17.65 56.11 28.37
N ARG A 5 17.50 55.06 29.17
CA ARG A 5 17.43 53.60 28.91
C ARG A 5 17.89 53.07 27.54
N GLY A 6 18.82 52.12 27.63
CA GLY A 6 19.29 51.28 26.53
C GLY A 6 18.25 50.32 25.97
N VAL A 7 18.53 49.87 24.75
CA VAL A 7 17.81 48.80 24.06
C VAL A 7 18.81 47.67 23.86
N THR A 8 18.66 46.63 24.67
CA THR A 8 19.34 45.35 24.56
C THR A 8 18.55 44.51 23.56
N SER A 9 19.09 44.23 22.38
CA SER A 9 18.51 43.25 21.46
C SER A 9 19.02 41.85 21.81
N GLN A 10 18.17 41.06 22.49
CA GLN A 10 18.36 39.62 22.68
C GLN A 10 17.88 38.84 21.44
N PRO A 11 18.39 37.60 21.23
CA PRO A 11 18.23 36.86 19.98
C PRO A 11 16.82 36.27 19.82
N SER A 12 16.33 36.29 18.58
CA SER A 12 15.10 35.63 18.17
C SER A 12 15.26 34.10 18.19
N GLN A 13 14.77 33.46 19.25
CA GLN A 13 14.45 32.05 19.24
C GLN A 13 13.03 31.85 18.73
N THR A 14 12.90 31.41 17.49
CA THR A 14 11.71 30.71 17.00
C THR A 14 12.17 29.71 15.93
N ASP A 15 12.58 28.52 16.37
CA ASP A 15 12.45 27.34 15.53
C ASP A 15 11.72 26.27 16.35
N SER A 16 10.41 26.48 16.49
CA SER A 16 9.48 25.41 16.78
C SER A 16 9.29 24.60 15.49
N GLY A 17 10.35 23.89 15.11
CA GLY A 17 10.30 22.85 14.10
C GLY A 17 9.43 21.74 14.64
N LEU A 18 8.21 21.67 14.12
CA LEU A 18 7.23 20.62 14.31
C LEU A 18 7.95 19.26 14.15
N GLN A 19 8.33 18.60 15.26
CA GLN A 19 8.55 17.17 15.22
C GLN A 19 7.19 16.59 14.85
N ALA A 20 7.03 16.29 13.56
CA ALA A 20 5.97 15.40 13.11
C ALA A 20 6.08 14.19 14.03
N THR A 21 5.08 14.00 14.89
CA THR A 21 4.91 12.76 15.63
C THR A 21 5.04 11.67 14.59
N MET A 22 6.10 10.85 14.66
CA MET A 22 6.21 9.61 13.90
C MET A 22 4.90 8.90 14.19
N ALA A 23 3.94 9.00 13.27
CA ALA A 23 2.71 8.26 13.39
C ALA A 23 3.19 6.82 13.37
N ASP A 24 2.88 6.03 14.40
CA ASP A 24 3.33 4.64 14.43
C ASP A 24 2.78 3.94 13.19
N GLU A 25 3.61 3.87 12.15
CA GLU A 25 3.26 3.31 10.87
C GLU A 25 3.62 1.85 10.96
N TYR A 26 2.60 1.02 10.80
CA TYR A 26 2.73 -0.42 10.84
C TYR A 26 2.47 -0.95 9.44
N GLU A 27 3.03 -2.11 9.16
CA GLU A 27 2.86 -2.83 7.92
C GLU A 27 2.39 -4.26 8.16
N VAL A 28 1.68 -4.78 7.17
CA VAL A 28 1.36 -6.20 7.04
C VAL A 28 1.49 -6.62 5.60
N PHE A 29 1.95 -7.84 5.40
CA PHE A 29 2.20 -8.46 4.11
C PHE A 29 1.15 -9.55 3.84
N ILE A 30 0.68 -9.61 2.60
CA ILE A 30 -0.32 -10.57 2.13
C ILE A 30 0.14 -11.12 0.79
N GLU A 31 0.58 -12.37 0.78
CA GLU A 31 0.95 -13.04 -0.48
C GLU A 31 -0.31 -13.43 -1.26
N ALA A 32 -0.35 -13.01 -2.52
CA ALA A 32 -1.40 -13.35 -3.46
C ALA A 32 -0.90 -13.20 -4.91
N SER A 33 -1.79 -12.86 -5.84
CA SER A 33 -1.42 -12.56 -7.22
C SER A 33 -1.98 -11.22 -7.65
N VAL A 34 -1.39 -10.66 -8.71
CA VAL A 34 -2.05 -9.68 -9.56
C VAL A 34 -2.68 -10.44 -10.73
N ARG A 35 -3.94 -10.13 -11.04
CA ARG A 35 -4.70 -10.75 -12.12
C ARG A 35 -4.89 -9.78 -13.28
N GLY A 36 -5.24 -10.32 -14.45
CA GLY A 36 -5.53 -9.50 -15.63
C GLY A 36 -4.28 -9.05 -16.41
N TYR A 37 -3.08 -9.51 -16.04
CA TYR A 37 -1.82 -9.09 -16.68
C TYR A 37 -1.79 -9.35 -18.20
N HIS A 38 -2.55 -10.34 -18.68
CA HIS A 38 -2.70 -10.64 -20.11
C HIS A 38 -3.25 -9.45 -20.92
N ALA A 39 -3.96 -8.50 -20.30
CA ALA A 39 -4.47 -7.31 -20.97
C ALA A 39 -3.41 -6.19 -21.10
N TYR A 40 -2.33 -6.24 -20.31
CA TYR A 40 -1.40 -5.11 -20.14
C TYR A 40 0.06 -5.44 -20.50
N PHE A 41 0.45 -6.72 -20.53
CA PHE A 41 1.86 -7.13 -20.65
C PHE A 41 2.58 -6.68 -21.94
N LYS A 42 1.84 -6.24 -22.96
CA LYS A 42 2.43 -5.69 -24.19
C LYS A 42 2.93 -4.26 -24.01
N ASP A 43 2.29 -3.51 -23.10
CA ASP A 43 2.51 -2.08 -22.91
C ASP A 43 3.25 -1.76 -21.60
N ALA A 44 3.28 -2.72 -20.67
CA ALA A 44 3.98 -2.65 -19.41
C ALA A 44 4.47 -4.05 -18.97
N THR A 45 5.78 -4.19 -18.77
CA THR A 45 6.42 -5.41 -18.27
C THR A 45 6.71 -5.28 -16.79
N VAL A 46 6.43 -6.33 -16.03
CA VAL A 46 6.75 -6.43 -14.60
C VAL A 46 7.96 -7.33 -14.38
N VAL A 47 8.90 -6.90 -13.54
CA VAL A 47 10.10 -7.65 -13.13
C VAL A 47 10.00 -8.12 -11.67
N ILE A 48 10.68 -9.22 -11.34
CA ILE A 48 10.74 -9.71 -9.94
C ILE A 48 11.51 -8.68 -9.10
N GLY A 49 10.99 -8.36 -7.93
CA GLY A 49 11.47 -7.30 -7.02
C GLY A 49 10.93 -5.90 -7.35
N GLU A 50 10.14 -5.75 -8.43
CA GLU A 50 9.49 -4.47 -8.74
C GLU A 50 8.35 -4.20 -7.76
N VAL A 51 8.32 -2.99 -7.22
CA VAL A 51 7.26 -2.50 -6.33
C VAL A 51 6.26 -1.70 -7.15
N LEU A 52 5.00 -2.13 -7.11
CA LEU A 52 3.90 -1.55 -7.87
C LEU A 52 2.92 -0.84 -6.94
N MET A 53 2.32 0.27 -7.39
CA MET A 53 1.38 1.04 -6.58
C MET A 53 -0.06 0.60 -6.82
N CYS A 54 -0.86 0.47 -5.76
CA CYS A 54 -2.26 0.08 -5.88
C CYS A 54 -3.20 1.29 -5.71
N GLU A 55 -4.09 1.51 -6.68
CA GLU A 55 -5.01 2.64 -6.69
C GLU A 55 -6.46 2.20 -6.92
N ARG A 56 -7.41 2.92 -6.32
CA ARG A 56 -8.83 2.61 -6.48
C ARG A 56 -9.32 3.05 -7.85
N GLU A 57 -9.93 2.12 -8.58
CA GLU A 57 -10.61 2.40 -9.84
C GLU A 57 -12.10 2.65 -9.56
N LEU A 58 -12.49 3.92 -9.41
CA LEU A 58 -13.85 4.30 -8.98
C LEU A 58 -14.93 4.03 -10.03
N ASP A 59 -14.56 4.10 -11.31
CA ASP A 59 -15.48 4.02 -12.44
C ASP A 59 -15.52 2.63 -13.09
N ASN A 60 -15.05 1.59 -12.39
CA ASN A 60 -15.05 0.23 -12.91
C ASN A 60 -16.47 -0.33 -12.99
N ALA A 61 -16.91 -0.67 -14.21
CA ALA A 61 -18.26 -1.15 -14.50
C ALA A 61 -18.60 -2.53 -13.90
N TYR A 62 -17.58 -3.34 -13.58
CA TYR A 62 -17.75 -4.72 -13.12
C TYR A 62 -17.60 -4.88 -11.61
N ASN A 63 -16.68 -4.12 -11.01
CA ASN A 63 -16.39 -4.19 -9.58
C ASN A 63 -16.17 -2.79 -9.00
N LYS A 64 -17.14 -2.29 -8.22
CA LYS A 64 -17.02 -1.01 -7.50
C LYS A 64 -15.90 -0.92 -6.47
N TYR A 65 -15.24 -2.04 -6.18
CA TYR A 65 -14.06 -2.11 -5.32
C TYR A 65 -12.80 -2.47 -6.12
N ALA A 66 -12.80 -2.30 -7.44
CA ALA A 66 -11.63 -2.53 -8.27
C ALA A 66 -10.45 -1.70 -7.77
N VAL A 67 -9.29 -2.36 -7.71
CA VAL A 67 -8.01 -1.74 -7.37
C VAL A 67 -7.05 -2.08 -8.49
N ALA A 68 -6.66 -1.07 -9.25
CA ALA A 68 -5.65 -1.18 -10.29
C ALA A 68 -4.28 -1.26 -9.64
N VAL A 69 -3.38 -2.02 -10.25
CA VAL A 69 -1.98 -2.11 -9.89
C VAL A 69 -1.19 -1.44 -10.99
N ASN A 70 -0.45 -0.40 -10.64
CA ASN A 70 0.24 0.50 -11.54
C ASN A 70 1.76 0.38 -11.37
N ASN A 71 2.51 0.44 -12.47
CA ASN A 71 3.95 0.62 -12.39
C ASN A 71 4.32 2.09 -12.10
N GLU A 72 5.62 2.38 -11.96
CA GLU A 72 6.13 3.74 -11.69
C GLU A 72 5.73 4.78 -12.75
N GLN A 73 5.38 4.34 -13.97
CA GLN A 73 4.92 5.22 -15.05
C GLN A 73 3.40 5.50 -14.98
N GLY A 74 2.71 4.99 -13.96
CA GLY A 74 1.26 5.10 -13.83
C GLY A 74 0.48 4.21 -14.81
N LYS A 75 1.14 3.23 -15.45
CA LYS A 75 0.45 2.28 -16.34
C LYS A 75 -0.10 1.12 -15.53
N VAL A 76 -1.37 0.80 -15.76
CA VAL A 76 -2.01 -0.39 -15.20
C VAL A 76 -1.31 -1.64 -15.74
N VAL A 77 -0.85 -2.50 -14.84
CA VAL A 77 -0.28 -3.82 -15.15
C VAL A 77 -1.24 -4.95 -14.77
N GLY A 78 -2.30 -4.65 -14.03
CA GLY A 78 -3.33 -5.60 -13.67
C GLY A 78 -4.17 -5.09 -12.52
N HIS A 79 -4.85 -6.01 -11.85
CA HIS A 79 -5.75 -5.69 -10.75
C HIS A 79 -5.56 -6.63 -9.57
N VAL A 80 -5.86 -6.10 -8.38
CA VAL A 80 -6.01 -6.88 -7.16
C VAL A 80 -7.13 -7.91 -7.35
N PRO A 81 -6.94 -9.18 -6.94
CA PRO A 81 -7.95 -10.22 -7.06
C PRO A 81 -9.28 -9.80 -6.43
N THR A 82 -10.40 -10.20 -7.03
CA THR A 82 -11.74 -9.82 -6.55
C THR A 82 -11.95 -10.14 -5.07
N GLU A 83 -11.36 -11.24 -4.60
CA GLU A 83 -11.40 -11.73 -3.22
C GLU A 83 -10.75 -10.75 -2.23
N LEU A 84 -9.71 -10.01 -2.67
CA LEU A 84 -9.00 -9.00 -1.88
C LEU A 84 -9.44 -7.56 -2.19
N SER A 85 -10.02 -7.32 -3.38
CA SER A 85 -10.36 -5.99 -3.90
C SER A 85 -11.14 -5.12 -2.90
N LYS A 86 -12.15 -5.68 -2.24
CA LYS A 86 -12.96 -4.97 -1.23
C LYS A 86 -12.17 -4.59 0.02
N VAL A 87 -11.21 -5.41 0.42
CA VAL A 87 -10.33 -5.14 1.56
C VAL A 87 -9.38 -4.01 1.19
N CYS A 88 -8.63 -4.16 0.10
CA CYS A 88 -7.67 -3.16 -0.37
C CYS A 88 -8.34 -1.82 -0.67
N ALA A 89 -9.47 -1.79 -1.38
CA ALA A 89 -10.17 -0.55 -1.69
C ALA A 89 -10.67 0.20 -0.44
N ARG A 90 -11.06 -0.52 0.63
CA ARG A 90 -11.47 0.11 1.89
C ARG A 90 -10.28 0.60 2.71
N PHE A 91 -9.15 -0.08 2.60
CA PHE A 91 -7.90 0.33 3.22
C PHE A 91 -7.39 1.62 2.58
N ILE A 92 -7.20 1.61 1.25
CA ILE A 92 -6.73 2.75 0.46
C ILE A 92 -7.58 4.01 0.71
N ARG A 93 -8.93 3.86 0.74
CA ARG A 93 -9.82 5.01 0.93
C ARG A 93 -9.62 5.75 2.26
N ASN A 94 -9.26 5.02 3.30
CA ASN A 94 -9.53 5.45 4.67
C ASN A 94 -8.28 5.49 5.56
N TYR A 95 -7.22 4.73 5.24
CA TYR A 95 -6.23 4.35 6.25
C TYR A 95 -4.78 4.33 5.80
N GLY A 96 -4.48 4.24 4.49
CA GLY A 96 -3.10 4.20 4.05
C GLY A 96 -2.93 3.74 2.60
N GLU A 97 -1.76 3.23 2.31
CA GLU A 97 -1.30 2.88 0.97
C GLU A 97 -1.12 1.37 0.82
N VAL A 98 -1.25 0.89 -0.41
CA VAL A 98 -1.03 -0.51 -0.72
C VAL A 98 -0.04 -0.59 -1.87
N GLU A 99 1.04 -1.31 -1.63
CA GLU A 99 2.04 -1.64 -2.63
C GLU A 99 1.98 -3.13 -2.92
N ALA A 100 2.40 -3.53 -4.11
CA ALA A 100 2.51 -4.92 -4.53
C ALA A 100 3.91 -5.19 -5.06
N GLU A 101 4.72 -5.93 -4.30
CA GLU A 101 6.04 -6.36 -4.74
C GLU A 101 5.92 -7.65 -5.57
N CYS A 102 6.48 -7.67 -6.78
CA CYS A 102 6.51 -8.88 -7.60
C CYS A 102 7.50 -9.91 -7.03
N ILE A 103 7.00 -11.03 -6.51
CA ILE A 103 7.84 -12.05 -5.83
C ILE A 103 8.15 -13.27 -6.71
N GLY A 104 7.74 -13.27 -7.98
CA GLY A 104 7.96 -14.43 -8.84
C GLY A 104 7.51 -14.27 -10.29
N ALA A 105 7.76 -15.31 -11.07
CA ALA A 105 7.44 -15.31 -12.49
C ALA A 105 5.93 -15.37 -12.75
N ARG A 106 5.50 -14.73 -13.85
CA ARG A 106 4.12 -14.82 -14.34
C ARG A 106 3.71 -16.26 -14.66
N TYR A 107 2.46 -16.59 -14.38
CA TYR A 107 1.89 -17.92 -14.59
C TYR A 107 0.43 -17.82 -15.05
N ASN A 108 -0.08 -18.92 -15.61
CA ASN A 108 -1.50 -19.06 -15.93
C ASN A 108 -2.03 -20.27 -15.16
N ARG A 109 -3.00 -20.06 -14.27
CA ARG A 109 -3.61 -21.15 -13.47
C ARG A 109 -4.51 -22.07 -14.30
N GLY A 110 -4.83 -21.68 -15.54
CA GLY A 110 -5.89 -22.30 -16.33
C GLY A 110 -7.26 -21.69 -16.01
N GLU A 111 -8.32 -22.44 -16.33
CA GLU A 111 -9.72 -22.08 -16.00
C GLU A 111 -10.23 -20.75 -16.60
N GLY A 112 -9.55 -20.22 -17.62
CA GLY A 112 -9.93 -18.94 -18.24
C GLY A 112 -9.63 -17.70 -17.38
N LYS A 113 -8.81 -17.81 -16.32
CA LYS A 113 -8.44 -16.68 -15.44
C LYS A 113 -7.36 -15.76 -16.00
N GLY A 114 -6.73 -16.17 -17.11
CA GLY A 114 -5.73 -15.40 -17.82
C GLY A 114 -4.34 -15.45 -17.16
N LEU A 115 -3.47 -14.53 -17.57
CA LEU A 115 -2.11 -14.41 -17.04
C LEU A 115 -2.11 -13.65 -15.71
N GLU A 116 -1.41 -14.21 -14.72
CA GLU A 116 -1.22 -13.68 -13.38
C GLU A 116 0.28 -13.60 -13.06
N PHE A 117 0.65 -12.89 -12.00
CA PHE A 117 1.98 -13.00 -11.39
C PHE A 117 1.86 -12.90 -9.86
N PRO A 118 2.72 -13.60 -9.11
CA PRO A 118 2.64 -13.61 -7.66
C PRO A 118 3.21 -12.31 -7.09
N VAL A 119 2.55 -11.78 -6.06
CA VAL A 119 2.98 -10.57 -5.37
C VAL A 119 2.87 -10.73 -3.86
N ASP A 120 3.66 -9.94 -3.16
CA ASP A 120 3.45 -9.65 -1.75
C ASP A 120 2.85 -8.24 -1.59
N TYR A 121 1.61 -8.17 -1.09
CA TYR A 121 0.93 -6.89 -0.88
C TYR A 121 1.34 -6.30 0.47
N LYS A 122 2.04 -5.17 0.46
CA LYS A 122 2.36 -4.39 1.66
C LYS A 122 1.25 -3.38 1.92
N LEU A 123 0.58 -3.51 3.07
CA LEU A 123 -0.42 -2.54 3.55
C LEU A 123 0.21 -1.74 4.70
N SER A 124 0.46 -0.45 4.47
CA SER A 124 1.10 0.44 5.46
C SER A 124 0.07 1.43 6.05
N GLY A 125 0.01 1.52 7.38
CA GLY A 125 -0.92 2.43 8.08
C GLY A 125 -1.08 2.13 9.57
N ASN A 126 -2.24 2.50 10.14
CA ASN A 126 -2.48 2.42 11.59
C ASN A 126 -2.57 0.99 12.14
N LYS A 127 -1.77 0.67 13.18
CA LYS A 127 -1.71 -0.64 13.87
C LYS A 127 -3.08 -1.26 14.18
N ARG A 128 -3.91 -0.51 14.93
CA ARG A 128 -5.19 -1.00 15.44
C ARG A 128 -6.13 -1.35 14.29
N TYR A 129 -6.00 -0.67 13.16
CA TYR A 129 -6.75 -1.00 11.96
C TYR A 129 -6.21 -2.27 11.29
N LEU A 130 -4.89 -2.38 11.11
CA LEU A 130 -4.25 -3.56 10.53
C LEU A 130 -4.57 -4.84 11.32
N GLU A 131 -4.50 -4.80 12.65
CA GLU A 131 -4.85 -5.94 13.50
C GLU A 131 -6.32 -6.38 13.32
N LYS A 132 -7.24 -5.42 13.23
CA LYS A 132 -8.67 -5.68 12.96
C LYS A 132 -8.88 -6.22 11.56
N LEU A 133 -8.14 -5.72 10.58
CA LEU A 133 -8.20 -6.14 9.19
C LEU A 133 -7.75 -7.60 9.06
N VAL A 134 -6.55 -7.93 9.56
CA VAL A 134 -6.00 -9.29 9.58
C VAL A 134 -6.96 -10.25 10.27
N SER A 135 -7.48 -9.87 11.44
CA SER A 135 -8.48 -10.66 12.17
C SER A 135 -9.76 -10.89 11.34
N SER A 136 -10.19 -9.90 10.56
CA SER A 136 -11.40 -9.98 9.72
C SER A 136 -11.19 -10.84 8.47
N ILE A 137 -9.98 -10.82 7.90
CA ILE A 137 -9.61 -11.68 6.76
C ILE A 137 -9.55 -13.14 7.23
N LYS A 138 -8.83 -13.41 8.33
CA LYS A 138 -8.70 -14.76 8.92
C LYS A 138 -10.05 -15.38 9.31
N LYS A 139 -10.98 -14.58 9.86
CA LYS A 139 -12.31 -15.06 10.28
C LYS A 139 -13.25 -15.41 9.12
N LYS A 140 -13.05 -14.82 7.95
CA LYS A 140 -14.03 -14.92 6.86
C LYS A 140 -13.87 -16.16 5.99
N GLU A 141 -12.86 -17.00 6.25
CA GLU A 141 -12.48 -18.12 5.37
C GLU A 141 -12.76 -17.76 3.90
N ILE A 142 -12.12 -16.67 3.45
CA ILE A 142 -11.89 -16.55 2.01
C ILE A 142 -11.12 -17.83 1.68
N THR A 143 -11.66 -18.66 0.80
CA THR A 143 -11.23 -20.05 0.48
C THR A 143 -9.83 -20.16 -0.13
N CYS A 144 -8.95 -19.22 0.19
CA CYS A 144 -7.56 -19.16 -0.16
C CYS A 144 -6.79 -19.15 1.16
N ASN A 145 -5.91 -20.14 1.36
CA ASN A 145 -4.90 -20.09 2.41
C ASN A 145 -3.94 -18.93 2.12
N LEU A 146 -4.38 -17.70 2.38
CA LEU A 146 -3.59 -16.50 2.20
C LEU A 146 -2.49 -16.52 3.26
N ASN A 147 -1.25 -16.43 2.80
CA ASN A 147 -0.12 -16.20 3.68
C ASN A 147 -0.15 -14.72 4.10
N ILE A 148 -0.42 -14.47 5.38
CA ILE A 148 -0.55 -13.12 5.95
C ILE A 148 0.46 -13.02 7.09
N SER A 149 1.36 -12.05 7.01
CA SER A 149 2.36 -11.81 8.05
C SER A 149 1.72 -11.33 9.35
N GLU A 150 2.54 -11.27 10.40
CA GLU A 150 2.19 -10.48 11.58
C GLU A 150 2.26 -8.98 11.26
N VAL A 151 1.50 -8.18 12.02
CA VAL A 151 1.54 -6.71 11.95
C VAL A 151 2.81 -6.26 12.66
N ARG A 152 3.67 -5.51 11.98
CA ARG A 152 4.96 -5.04 12.51
C ARG A 152 5.16 -3.56 12.23
N GLU A 153 6.05 -2.92 12.98
CA GLU A 153 6.42 -1.51 12.72
C GLU A 153 7.14 -1.43 11.37
N CYS A 154 6.85 -0.37 10.61
CA CYS A 154 7.60 -0.05 9.41
C CYS A 154 9.06 0.15 9.82
N GLN A 155 9.96 -0.70 9.34
CA GLN A 155 11.38 -0.50 9.54
C GLN A 155 11.83 0.55 8.53
N ASP A 156 12.16 1.75 9.02
CA ASP A 156 12.91 2.72 8.23
C ASP A 156 14.14 2.01 7.66
N ARG A 157 14.29 2.02 6.33
CA ARG A 157 15.54 1.63 5.66
C ARG A 157 16.63 2.64 5.99
N ASN A 158 17.08 2.66 7.24
CA ASN A 158 18.31 3.31 7.65
C ASN A 158 19.46 2.32 7.47
N SER A 159 20.06 2.30 6.29
CA SER A 159 21.47 1.91 6.05
C SER A 159 21.89 2.33 4.65
#